data_AF-A0A1D3UXG1-F1
#
_entry.id   AF-A0A1D3UXG1-F1
#
_cell.length_a   1.000
_cell.length_b   1.000
_cell.length_c   1.000
_cell.angle_alpha   90.00
_cell.angle_beta   90.00
_cell.angle_gamma   90.00
#
_symmetry.space_group_name_H-M   'P 1'
#
loop_
_entity.id
_entity.type
_entity.pdbx_description
1 polymer ?
#
loop_
_entity_poly.entity_id
_entity_poly.type
_entity_poly.pdbx_seq_one_letter_code
_entity_poly.pdbx_strand_id
1 'polypeptide(L)'
;MQVILKDDVVNLGYKDDIVNVKDGYGRNFLIPQGKAVIASESARKVLAENLKQRAHKLAKIKEDAQALAAKLEGVSLTIGAKTSSTGTIFGSVTNIQIAEELAKKGFEIDRKTILIKDSVKEVGSYRAILKLHKEVSVEIPFEVISEA
;
A
#
# COMPACT_ATOMS: atom_id res chain seq x y z
N MET A 1 -3.94 25.47 -28.99
CA MET A 1 -4.10 25.93 -27.59
C MET A 1 -3.53 24.90 -26.63
N GLN A 2 -2.78 25.33 -25.61
CA GLN A 2 -2.28 24.43 -24.56
C GLN A 2 -3.26 24.32 -23.39
N VAL A 3 -3.51 23.09 -22.94
CA VAL A 3 -4.41 22.80 -21.82
C VAL A 3 -3.75 21.80 -20.86
N ILE A 4 -4.12 21.88 -19.58
CA ILE A 4 -3.75 20.93 -18.54
C ILE A 4 -4.94 20.00 -18.35
N LEU A 5 -4.75 18.70 -18.50
CA LEU A 5 -5.80 17.71 -18.29
C LEU A 5 -6.09 17.53 -16.81
N LYS A 6 -7.38 17.50 -16.46
CA LYS A 6 -7.86 17.22 -15.11
C LYS A 6 -8.24 15.75 -14.90
N ASP A 7 -8.53 15.06 -16.00
CA ASP A 7 -8.91 13.66 -16.07
C ASP A 7 -8.12 12.98 -17.20
N ASP A 8 -8.08 11.64 -17.16
CA ASP A 8 -7.50 10.84 -18.22
C ASP A 8 -8.39 10.92 -19.47
N VAL A 9 -7.81 11.29 -20.61
CA VAL A 9 -8.53 11.42 -21.88
C VAL A 9 -7.93 10.48 -22.90
N VAL A 10 -8.75 9.52 -23.34
CA VAL A 10 -8.38 8.51 -24.35
C VAL A 10 -7.82 9.21 -25.59
N ASN A 11 -6.67 8.73 -26.07
CA ASN A 11 -5.94 9.27 -27.23
C ASN A 11 -5.41 10.71 -27.10
N LEU A 12 -5.34 11.25 -25.88
CA LEU A 12 -4.81 12.59 -25.63
C LEU A 12 -3.74 12.62 -24.54
N GLY A 13 -4.01 12.02 -23.38
CA GLY A 13 -3.07 12.03 -22.25
C GLY A 13 -3.72 11.67 -20.92
N TYR A 14 -2.91 11.70 -19.87
CA TYR A 14 -3.35 11.43 -18.51
C TYR A 14 -3.62 12.72 -17.74
N LYS A 15 -4.28 12.58 -16.60
CA LYS A 15 -4.46 13.65 -15.63
C LYS A 15 -3.12 14.32 -15.30
N ASP A 16 -3.18 15.65 -15.16
CA ASP A 16 -2.05 16.54 -14.88
C ASP A 16 -1.08 16.75 -16.07
N ASP A 17 -1.33 16.14 -17.24
CA ASP A 17 -0.52 16.37 -18.44
C ASP A 17 -0.82 17.73 -19.10
N ILE A 18 0.23 18.36 -19.63
CA ILE A 18 0.13 19.56 -20.45
C ILE A 18 0.16 19.16 -21.92
N VAL A 19 -0.98 19.27 -22.59
CA VAL A 19 -1.15 18.85 -23.99
C VAL A 19 -1.48 20.04 -24.89
N ASN A 20 -1.03 19.99 -26.14
CA ASN A 20 -1.41 20.96 -27.16
C ASN A 20 -2.58 20.41 -27.98
N VAL A 21 -3.72 21.10 -27.95
CA VAL A 21 -4.95 20.69 -28.64
C VAL A 21 -5.39 21.76 -29.63
N LYS A 22 -6.23 21.35 -30.58
CA LYS A 22 -6.96 22.30 -31.44
C LYS A 22 -7.88 23.17 -30.59
N ASP A 23 -7.96 24.44 -30.93
CA ASP A 23 -8.67 25.45 -30.11
C ASP A 23 -10.14 25.09 -29.89
N GLY A 24 -10.84 24.63 -30.93
CA GLY A 24 -12.23 24.18 -30.82
C GLY A 24 -12.42 22.98 -29.91
N TYR A 25 -11.49 22.01 -29.93
CA TYR A 25 -11.59 20.82 -29.08
C TYR A 25 -11.42 21.17 -27.60
N GLY A 26 -10.48 22.07 -27.27
CA GLY A 26 -10.33 22.51 -25.89
C GLY A 26 -11.46 23.44 -25.44
N ARG A 27 -11.86 24.43 -26.24
CA ARG A 27 -12.86 25.45 -25.84
C ARG A 27 -14.28 24.92 -25.81
N ASN A 28 -14.65 24.02 -26.72
CA ASN A 28 -16.04 23.56 -26.86
C ASN A 28 -16.30 22.22 -26.17
N PHE A 29 -15.25 21.43 -25.88
CA PHE A 29 -15.40 20.09 -25.31
C PHE A 29 -14.64 19.93 -23.99
N LEU A 30 -13.30 20.03 -23.99
CA LEU A 30 -12.51 19.68 -22.81
C LEU A 30 -12.75 20.63 -21.61
N ILE A 31 -12.76 21.95 -21.84
CA ILE A 31 -12.94 22.94 -20.77
C ILE A 31 -14.38 22.95 -20.24
N PRO A 32 -15.44 23.00 -21.09
CA PRO A 32 -16.82 22.98 -20.59
C PRO A 32 -17.19 21.68 -19.87
N GLN A 33 -16.61 20.54 -20.26
CA GLN A 33 -16.81 19.27 -19.57
C GLN A 33 -15.96 19.12 -18.30
N GLY A 34 -15.13 20.12 -17.96
CA GLY A 34 -14.26 20.06 -16.79
C GLY A 34 -13.05 19.13 -16.92
N LYS A 35 -12.84 18.52 -18.09
CA LYS A 35 -11.74 17.57 -18.36
C LYS A 35 -10.38 18.25 -18.52
N ALA A 36 -10.35 19.55 -18.79
CA ALA A 36 -9.11 20.30 -18.89
C ALA A 36 -9.26 21.76 -18.44
N VAL A 37 -8.14 22.42 -18.18
CA VAL A 37 -8.04 23.86 -17.92
C VAL A 37 -7.01 24.49 -18.85
N ILE A 38 -7.15 25.78 -19.16
CA ILE A 38 -6.15 26.50 -19.96
C ILE A 38 -4.81 26.49 -19.23
N ALA A 39 -3.73 26.15 -19.95
CA ALA A 39 -2.38 26.07 -19.39
C ALA A 39 -1.71 27.46 -19.28
N SER A 40 -2.34 28.37 -18.53
CA SER A 40 -1.76 29.67 -18.17
C SER A 40 -0.51 29.52 -17.30
N GLU A 41 0.30 30.57 -17.19
CA GLU A 41 1.48 30.56 -16.32
C GLU A 41 1.11 30.27 -14.86
N SER A 42 0.01 30.87 -14.37
CA SER A 42 -0.52 30.61 -13.03
C SER A 42 -0.95 29.15 -12.86
N ALA A 43 -1.66 28.58 -13.83
CA ALA A 43 -2.12 27.18 -13.77
C ALA A 43 -0.94 26.20 -13.78
N ARG A 44 0.13 26.49 -14.53
CA ARG A 44 1.36 25.68 -14.53
C ARG A 44 2.09 25.72 -13.20
N LYS A 45 2.18 26.90 -12.56
CA LYS A 45 2.78 27.04 -11.23
C LYS A 45 2.00 26.24 -10.19
N VAL A 46 0.67 26.32 -10.23
CA VAL A 46 -0.21 25.53 -9.35
C VAL A 46 -0.03 24.02 -9.60
N LEU A 47 0.04 23.59 -10.86
CA LEU A 47 0.30 22.18 -11.20
C LEU A 47 1.64 21.70 -10.64
N ALA A 48 2.71 22.46 -10.85
CA ALA A 48 4.05 22.11 -10.38
C ALA A 48 4.08 21.99 -8.84
N GLU A 49 3.43 22.90 -8.13
CA GLU A 49 3.33 22.85 -6.67
C GLU A 49 2.52 21.64 -6.20
N ASN A 50 1.37 21.36 -6.83
CA ASN A 50 0.55 20.19 -6.51
C ASN A 50 1.32 18.87 -6.74
N LEU A 51 2.06 18.77 -7.85
CA LEU A 51 2.89 17.61 -8.16
C LEU A 51 4.01 17.45 -7.12
N LYS A 52 4.66 18.55 -6.73
CA LYS A 52 5.70 18.55 -5.69
C LYS A 52 5.15 18.10 -4.34
N GLN A 53 3.99 18.63 -3.92
CA GLN A 53 3.34 18.23 -2.68
C GLN A 53 2.91 16.76 -2.70
N ARG A 54 2.39 16.28 -3.85
CA ARG A 54 2.01 14.87 -4.02
C ARG A 54 3.23 13.97 -3.95
N ALA A 55 4.32 14.32 -4.65
CA ALA A 55 5.57 13.58 -4.60
C ALA A 55 6.14 13.52 -3.18
N HIS A 56 6.15 14.64 -2.46
CA HIS A 56 6.59 14.68 -1.06
C HIS A 56 5.72 13.82 -0.15
N LYS A 57 4.39 13.85 -0.31
CA LYS A 57 3.47 12.97 0.46
C LYS A 57 3.73 11.50 0.17
N LEU A 58 3.92 11.12 -1.10
CA LEU A 58 4.20 9.74 -1.50
C LEU A 58 5.56 9.27 -0.97
N ALA A 59 6.58 10.12 -1.05
CA ALA A 59 7.90 9.84 -0.48
C ALA A 59 7.82 9.63 1.03
N LYS A 60 7.11 10.51 1.75
CA LYS A 60 6.91 10.36 3.20
C LYS A 60 6.21 9.06 3.58
N ILE A 61 5.14 8.68 2.87
CA ILE A 61 4.45 7.40 3.10
C ILE A 61 5.39 6.22 2.88
N LYS A 62 6.25 6.28 1.84
CA LYS A 62 7.25 5.25 1.58
C LYS A 62 8.32 5.20 2.68
N GLU A 63 8.81 6.34 3.13
CA GLU A 63 9.78 6.45 4.22
C GLU A 63 9.19 5.92 5.54
N ASP A 64 7.95 6.29 5.87
CA ASP A 64 7.25 5.78 7.06
C ASP A 64 7.09 4.25 7.00
N ALA A 65 6.75 3.70 5.82
CA ALA A 65 6.68 2.26 5.61
C ALA A 65 8.05 1.56 5.72
N GLN A 66 9.11 2.18 5.22
CA GLN A 66 10.48 1.66 5.35
C GLN A 66 10.97 1.71 6.81
N ALA A 67 10.66 2.78 7.54
CA ALA A 67 10.98 2.91 8.95
C ALA A 67 10.23 1.86 9.78
N LEU A 68 8.96 1.59 9.45
CA LEU A 68 8.19 0.52 10.08
C LEU A 68 8.80 -0.85 9.74
N ALA A 69 9.19 -1.07 8.47
CA ALA A 69 9.85 -2.29 8.04
C ALA A 69 11.13 -2.57 8.84
N ALA A 70 12.00 -1.56 8.98
CA ALA A 70 13.24 -1.68 9.74
C ALA A 70 13.01 -1.99 11.24
N LYS A 71 11.90 -1.52 11.83
CA LYS A 71 11.53 -1.86 13.22
C LYS A 71 11.00 -3.29 13.36
N LEU A 72 10.45 -3.85 12.29
CA LEU A 72 9.96 -5.23 12.25
C LEU A 72 11.07 -6.23 11.91
N GLU A 73 12.16 -5.79 11.27
CA GLU A 73 13.34 -6.62 11.03
C GLU A 73 13.92 -7.09 12.36
N GLY A 74 13.90 -8.41 12.59
CA GLY A 74 14.37 -9.05 13.81
C GLY A 74 13.27 -9.36 14.84
N VAL A 75 12.02 -8.96 14.59
CA VAL A 75 10.89 -9.42 15.41
C VAL A 75 10.58 -10.87 15.05
N SER A 76 10.71 -11.78 16.02
CA SER A 76 10.14 -13.14 15.94
C SER A 76 8.83 -13.18 16.70
N LEU A 77 7.83 -13.90 16.21
CA LEU A 77 6.55 -14.09 16.93
C LEU A 77 6.44 -15.52 17.45
N THR A 78 5.74 -15.68 18.56
CA THR A 78 5.38 -17.00 19.09
C THR A 78 3.87 -17.03 19.22
N ILE A 79 3.22 -18.00 18.57
CA ILE A 79 1.78 -18.11 18.52
C ILE A 79 1.38 -19.39 19.24
N GLY A 80 0.65 -19.23 20.34
CA GLY A 80 0.01 -20.35 21.03
C GLY A 80 -1.17 -20.87 20.23
N ALA A 81 -1.20 -22.18 19.98
CA ALA A 81 -2.33 -22.83 19.34
C ALA A 81 -2.66 -24.15 20.05
N LYS A 82 -3.96 -24.45 20.17
CA LYS A 82 -4.41 -25.73 20.72
C LYS A 82 -4.08 -26.85 19.74
N THR A 83 -3.40 -27.89 20.21
CA THR A 83 -2.94 -29.00 19.36
C THR A 83 -3.42 -30.35 19.87
N SER A 84 -3.61 -31.31 18.95
CA SER A 84 -3.80 -32.71 19.28
C SER A 84 -2.50 -33.33 19.82
N SER A 85 -2.60 -34.53 20.39
CA SER A 85 -1.44 -35.30 20.87
C SER A 85 -0.41 -35.63 19.78
N THR A 86 -0.82 -35.54 18.51
CA THR A 86 0.05 -35.75 17.33
C THR A 86 0.70 -34.47 16.79
N GLY A 87 0.52 -33.32 17.45
CA GLY A 87 1.12 -32.03 17.03
C GLY A 87 0.36 -31.28 15.92
N THR A 88 -0.80 -31.79 15.50
CA THR A 88 -1.71 -31.09 14.58
C THR A 88 -2.52 -30.05 15.34
N ILE A 89 -2.63 -28.85 14.79
CA ILE A 89 -3.39 -27.74 15.36
C ILE A 89 -4.89 -27.98 15.15
N PHE A 90 -5.69 -27.74 16.19
CA PHE A 90 -7.13 -27.67 16.07
C PHE A 90 -7.51 -26.37 15.35
N GLY A 91 -7.63 -26.45 14.02
CA GLY A 91 -7.92 -25.32 13.14
C GLY A 91 -6.71 -24.92 12.30
N SER A 92 -6.44 -23.61 12.22
CA SER A 92 -5.27 -23.08 11.52
C SER A 92 -4.85 -21.73 12.10
N VAL A 93 -3.56 -21.41 12.07
CA VAL A 93 -3.11 -20.05 12.36
C VAL A 93 -3.46 -19.14 11.19
N THR A 94 -4.11 -18.01 11.51
CA THR A 94 -4.59 -17.05 10.50
C THR A 94 -3.93 -15.69 10.65
N ASN A 95 -4.04 -14.85 9.62
CA ASN A 95 -3.54 -13.47 9.64
C ASN A 95 -4.04 -12.65 10.84
N ILE A 96 -5.22 -12.99 11.39
CA ILE A 96 -5.80 -12.29 12.55
C ILE A 96 -4.92 -12.51 13.79
N GLN A 97 -4.53 -13.76 14.06
CA GLN A 97 -3.68 -14.08 15.20
C GLN A 97 -2.29 -13.43 15.08
N ILE A 98 -1.73 -13.40 13.86
CA ILE A 98 -0.46 -12.71 13.61
C ILE A 98 -0.58 -11.21 13.88
N ALA A 99 -1.67 -10.57 13.41
CA ALA A 99 -1.92 -9.16 13.66
C ALA A 99 -2.10 -8.85 15.15
N GLU A 100 -2.79 -9.71 15.90
CA GLU A 100 -2.97 -9.58 17.35
C GLU A 100 -1.65 -9.70 18.11
N GLU A 101 -0.81 -10.67 17.78
CA GLU A 101 0.52 -10.83 18.40
C GLU A 101 1.45 -9.66 18.07
N LEU A 102 1.37 -9.11 16.85
CA LEU A 102 2.11 -7.90 16.48
C LEU A 102 1.60 -6.67 17.24
N ALA A 103 0.28 -6.55 17.43
CA ALA A 103 -0.32 -5.47 18.22
C ALA A 103 0.12 -5.52 19.68
N LYS A 104 0.22 -6.72 20.28
CA LYS A 104 0.79 -6.91 21.63
C LYS A 104 2.24 -6.43 21.74
N LYS A 105 3.01 -6.49 20.65
CA LYS A 105 4.38 -5.96 20.56
C LYS A 105 4.45 -4.47 20.21
N GLY A 106 3.30 -3.80 20.10
CA GLY A 106 3.20 -2.36 19.80
C GLY A 106 3.19 -2.03 18.30
N PHE A 107 2.99 -3.03 17.43
CA PHE A 107 2.88 -2.84 15.98
C PHE A 107 1.43 -3.03 15.52
N GLU A 108 0.72 -1.92 15.25
CA GLU A 108 -0.62 -1.97 14.68
C GLU A 108 -0.54 -2.22 13.16
N ILE A 109 -0.87 -3.44 12.74
CA ILE A 109 -0.80 -3.86 11.33
C ILE A 109 -2.16 -4.44 10.90
N ASP A 110 -2.68 -3.97 9.77
CA ASP A 110 -3.92 -4.51 9.21
C ASP A 110 -3.70 -5.94 8.69
N ARG A 111 -4.53 -6.87 9.18
CA ARG A 111 -4.60 -8.28 8.74
C ARG A 111 -4.65 -8.47 7.22
N LYS A 112 -5.16 -7.50 6.45
CA LYS A 112 -5.20 -7.55 4.97
C LYS A 112 -3.82 -7.41 4.32
N THR A 113 -2.88 -6.79 5.03
CA THR A 113 -1.50 -6.61 4.54
C THR A 113 -0.63 -7.83 4.83
N ILE A 114 -1.07 -8.71 5.72
CA ILE A 114 -0.37 -9.95 6.09
C ILE A 114 -0.72 -11.04 5.08
N LEU A 115 0.31 -11.73 4.60
CA LEU A 115 0.18 -12.85 3.67
C LEU A 115 0.93 -14.05 4.24
N ILE A 116 0.20 -15.13 4.48
CA ILE A 116 0.75 -16.43 4.83
C ILE A 116 0.60 -17.31 3.58
N LYS A 117 1.70 -17.87 3.06
CA LYS A 117 1.68 -18.67 1.83
C LYS A 117 0.93 -19.98 2.01
N ASP A 118 1.13 -20.63 3.16
CA ASP A 118 0.61 -21.96 3.44
C ASP A 118 -0.35 -21.95 4.63
N SER A 119 -1.32 -22.87 4.63
CA SER A 119 -2.20 -23.05 5.77
C SER A 119 -1.41 -23.70 6.91
N VAL A 120 -1.24 -22.98 8.01
CA VAL A 120 -0.49 -23.43 9.18
C VAL A 120 -1.39 -24.32 10.04
N LYS A 121 -1.21 -25.63 9.93
CA LYS A 121 -2.01 -26.66 10.61
C LYS A 121 -1.20 -27.54 11.56
N GLU A 122 0.10 -27.32 11.67
CA GLU A 122 1.01 -28.10 12.50
C GLU A 122 1.88 -27.15 13.31
N VAL A 123 2.40 -27.63 14.44
CA VAL A 123 3.42 -26.90 15.20
C VAL A 123 4.72 -26.84 14.41
N GLY A 124 5.39 -25.69 14.45
CA GLY A 124 6.61 -25.49 13.69
C GLY A 124 6.95 -24.03 13.44
N SER A 125 8.01 -23.82 12.66
CA SER A 125 8.48 -22.51 12.25
C SER A 125 7.94 -22.13 10.86
N TYR A 126 7.30 -20.98 10.77
CA TYR A 126 6.69 -20.45 9.56
C TYR A 126 7.13 -19.00 9.32
N ARG A 127 6.78 -18.48 8.14
CA ARG A 127 7.08 -17.09 7.75
C ARG A 127 5.82 -16.40 7.24
N ALA A 128 5.57 -15.20 7.74
CA ALA A 128 4.52 -14.32 7.25
C ALA A 128 5.13 -13.15 6.49
N ILE A 129 4.55 -12.80 5.35
CA ILE A 129 4.96 -11.66 4.53
C ILE A 129 4.01 -10.50 4.82
N LEU A 130 4.54 -9.40 5.34
CA LEU A 130 3.80 -8.17 5.61
C LEU A 130 4.02 -7.19 4.47
N LYS A 131 2.96 -6.87 3.73
CA LYS A 131 2.97 -5.89 2.63
C LYS A 131 2.60 -4.50 3.14
N LEU A 132 3.59 -3.78 3.69
CA LEU A 132 3.40 -2.45 4.29
C LEU A 132 3.15 -1.36 3.25
N HIS A 133 3.79 -1.48 2.08
CA HIS A 133 3.58 -0.58 0.95
C HIS A 133 3.75 -1.34 -0.38
N LYS A 134 3.39 -0.70 -1.51
CA LYS A 134 3.47 -1.31 -2.85
C LYS A 134 4.87 -1.86 -3.17
N GLU A 135 5.90 -1.21 -2.63
CA GLU A 135 7.32 -1.53 -2.85
C GLU A 135 8.03 -2.00 -1.57
N VAL A 136 7.31 -2.11 -0.44
CA VAL A 136 7.91 -2.43 0.86
C VAL A 136 7.18 -3.62 1.48
N SER A 137 7.90 -4.74 1.59
CA SER A 137 7.43 -5.95 2.24
C SER A 137 8.47 -6.50 3.21
N VAL A 138 8.03 -7.05 4.34
CA VAL A 138 8.90 -7.64 5.37
C VAL A 138 8.48 -9.08 5.63
N GLU A 139 9.46 -9.97 5.77
CA GLU A 139 9.23 -11.34 6.22
C GLU A 139 9.44 -11.43 7.73
N ILE A 140 8.42 -11.88 8.46
CA ILE A 140 8.48 -12.12 9.89
C ILE A 140 8.45 -13.62 10.15
N PRO A 141 9.50 -14.19 10.77
CA PRO A 141 9.44 -15.56 11.25
C PRO A 141 8.51 -15.65 12.46
N PHE A 142 7.69 -16.68 12.49
CA PHE A 142 6.87 -17.00 13.65
C PHE A 142 6.90 -18.50 13.95
N GLU A 143 6.88 -18.81 15.23
CA GLU A 143 6.86 -20.18 15.72
C GLU A 143 5.49 -20.49 16.33
N VAL A 144 4.93 -21.63 15.98
CA VAL A 144 3.68 -22.11 16.54
C VAL A 144 3.96 -23.16 17.59
N ILE A 145 3.54 -22.87 18.82
CA ILE A 145 3.72 -23.74 19.98
C ILE A 145 2.38 -24.31 20.44
N SER A 146 2.45 -25.50 21.03
CA SER A 146 1.29 -26.14 21.67
C SER A 146 0.93 -25.37 22.95
N GLU A 147 -0.29 -24.83 22.99
CA GLU A 147 -0.89 -24.30 24.20
C GLU A 147 -1.76 -25.40 24.83
N ALA A 148 -1.48 -25.71 26.10
CA ALA A 148 -2.06 -26.82 26.85
C ALA A 148 -3.55 -26.62 27.17
#